data_AF-A0A1V4Z0T5-F1
#
_entry.id   AF-A0A1V4Z0T5-F1
#
_cell.length_a   1.000
_cell.length_b   1.000
_cell.length_c   1.000
_cell.angle_alpha   90.00
_cell.angle_beta   90.00
_cell.angle_gamma   90.00
#
_symmetry.space_group_name_H-M   'P 1'
#
loop_
_entity.id
_entity.type
_entity.pdbx_description
1 polymer ?
#
loop_
_entity_poly.entity_id
_entity_poly.type
_entity_poly.pdbx_seq_one_letter_code
_entity_poly.pdbx_strand_id
1 'polypeptide(L)' 'MQITGTASLIENEKEYKDIIEMKGLNLNFIKKMPVNMNIIKIKMHKVEFLYSKFKKEGYEPRQIYMFD' A
#
# COMPACT_ATOMS: atom_id res chain seq x y z
N MET A 1 -4.56 -9.12 6.81
CA MET A 1 -3.94 -9.16 5.48
C MET A 1 -2.49 -8.75 5.63
N GLN A 2 -1.56 -9.54 5.11
CA GLN A 2 -0.13 -9.25 5.14
C GLN A 2 0.37 -9.16 3.70
N ILE A 3 1.16 -8.13 3.40
CA ILE A 3 1.68 -7.85 2.05
C ILE A 3 3.20 -7.97 2.12
N THR A 4 3.79 -8.71 1.19
CA THR A 4 5.24 -8.74 0.94
C THR A 4 5.51 -8.10 -0.41
N GLY A 5 6.52 -7.24 -0.48
CA GLY A 5 6.83 -6.49 -1.70
C GLY A 5 8.17 -5.78 -1.62
N THR A 6 8.61 -5.22 -2.74
CA THR A 6 9.77 -4.33 -2.79
C THR A 6 9.33 -2.90 -2.45
N ALA A 7 10.04 -2.27 -1.51
CA ALA A 7 9.81 -0.89 -1.13
C ALA A 7 10.72 0.07 -1.92
N SER A 8 10.16 1.18 -2.37
CA SER A 8 10.90 2.30 -2.97
C SER A 8 10.29 3.63 -2.55
N LEU A 9 11.06 4.71 -2.62
CA LEU A 9 10.52 6.06 -2.46
C LEU A 9 9.94 6.56 -3.78
N ILE A 10 8.88 7.37 -3.71
CA ILE A 10 8.42 8.15 -4.86
C ILE A 10 9.28 9.41 -4.97
N GLU A 11 10.04 9.49 -6.05
CA GLU A 11 10.91 10.65 -6.34
C GLU A 11 10.31 11.57 -7.41
N ASN A 12 9.39 11.06 -8.23
CA ASN A 12 8.76 11.84 -9.28
C ASN A 12 7.68 12.78 -8.71
N GLU A 13 7.84 14.09 -8.93
CA GLU A 13 6.92 15.10 -8.37
C GLU A 13 5.48 14.95 -8.89
N LYS A 14 5.29 14.51 -10.14
CA LYS A 14 3.95 14.30 -10.70
C LYS A 14 3.26 13.12 -10.03
N GLU A 15 3.93 11.96 -9.96
CA GLU A 15 3.40 10.78 -9.27
C GLU A 15 3.10 11.08 -7.80
N TYR A 16 3.96 11.87 -7.14
CA TYR A 16 3.72 12.33 -5.77
C TYR A 16 2.42 13.15 -5.65
N LYS A 17 2.24 14.16 -6.51
CA LYS A 17 1.03 15.01 -6.51
C LYS A 17 -0.23 14.20 -6.74
N ASP A 18 -0.22 13.32 -7.74
CA ASP A 18 -1.35 12.46 -8.09
C ASP A 18 -1.76 11.58 -6.88
N ILE A 19 -0.79 11.04 -6.13
CA ILE A 19 -1.05 10.22 -4.93
C ILE A 19 -1.60 11.08 -3.77
N ILE A 20 -1.06 12.27 -3.55
CA ILE A 20 -1.55 13.20 -2.51
C ILE A 20 -3.01 13.57 -2.77
N GLU A 21 -3.35 13.90 -4.02
CA GLU A 21 -4.73 14.21 -4.43
C GLU A 21 -5.64 12.99 -4.30
N MET A 22 -5.20 11.81 -4.73
CA MET A 22 -5.94 10.55 -4.56
C MET A 22 -6.24 10.23 -3.09
N LYS A 23 -5.36 10.62 -2.17
CA LYS A 23 -5.55 10.48 -0.72
C LYS A 23 -6.42 11.58 -0.10
N GLY A 24 -6.91 12.53 -0.90
CA GLY A 24 -7.70 13.67 -0.43
C GLY A 24 -6.88 14.66 0.41
N LEU A 25 -5.56 14.65 0.26
CA LEU A 25 -4.67 15.52 1.02
C LEU A 25 -4.38 16.82 0.24
N ASN A 26 -4.22 17.93 0.96
CA ASN A 26 -3.89 19.21 0.34
C ASN A 26 -2.37 19.37 0.19
N LEU A 27 -1.90 19.40 -1.06
CA LEU A 27 -0.47 19.58 -1.37
C LEU A 27 0.13 20.85 -0.76
N ASN A 28 -0.61 21.96 -0.73
CA ASN A 28 -0.14 23.22 -0.18
C ASN A 28 0.05 23.15 1.34
N PHE A 29 -0.73 22.33 2.03
CA PHE A 29 -0.55 22.07 3.46
C PHE A 29 0.71 21.25 3.70
N ILE A 30 0.91 20.17 2.93
CA ILE A 30 2.07 19.29 3.07
C ILE A 30 3.38 20.07 2.81
N LYS A 31 3.41 20.95 1.80
CA LYS A 31 4.57 21.79 1.50
C LYS A 31 4.95 22.76 2.62
N LYS A 32 4.02 23.08 3.54
CA LYS A 32 4.26 23.98 4.67
C LYS A 32 4.65 23.24 5.95
N MET A 33 4.71 21.91 5.93
CA MET A 33 5.11 21.14 7.11
C MET A 33 6.58 21.39 7.45
N PRO A 34 6.97 21.35 8.74
CA PRO A 34 8.36 21.51 9.15
C PRO A 34 9.24 20.30 8.79
N VAL A 35 8.66 19.28 8.16
CA VAL A 35 9.31 18.02 7.78
C VAL A 35 8.82 17.57 6.41
N ASN A 36 9.66 16.83 5.68
CA ASN A 36 9.27 16.21 4.43
C ASN A 36 8.34 15.03 4.68
N MET A 37 7.23 14.98 3.93
CA MET A 37 6.34 13.83 3.89
C MET A 37 6.70 12.96 2.69
N ASN A 38 7.47 11.89 2.91
CA ASN A 38 7.84 10.97 1.85
C ASN A 38 6.74 9.92 1.61
N ILE A 39 6.62 9.44 0.37
CA ILE A 39 5.72 8.34 0.01
C ILE A 39 6.57 7.09 -0.26
N ILE A 40 6.27 6.02 0.48
CA ILE A 40 6.85 4.69 0.24
C ILE A 40 5.87 3.93 -0.66
N LYS A 41 6.34 3.56 -1.86
CA LYS A 41 5.65 2.66 -2.78
C LYS A 41 6.08 1.23 -2.51
N ILE A 42 5.11 0.33 -2.46
CA ILE A 42 5.34 -1.11 -2.35
C ILE A 42 4.90 -1.78 -3.65
N LYS A 43 5.85 -2.33 -4.40
CA LYS A 43 5.52 -3.27 -5.49
C LYS A 43 5.26 -4.64 -4.86
N MET A 44 4.01 -5.07 -4.89
CA MET A 44 3.56 -6.30 -4.22
C MET A 44 4.04 -7.55 -4.96
N HIS A 45 4.51 -8.55 -4.19
CA HIS A 45 4.90 -9.88 -4.70
C HIS A 45 4.03 -10.98 -4.11
N LYS A 46 3.52 -10.78 -2.88
CA LYS A 46 2.69 -11.76 -2.18
C LYS A 46 1.68 -11.07 -1.27
N VAL A 47 0.47 -11.59 -1.24
CA VAL A 47 -0.57 -11.28 -0.24
C VAL A 47 -0.95 -12.54 0.51
N GLU A 48 -0.94 -12.44 1.84
CA GLU A 48 -1.46 -13.47 2.73
C GLU A 48 -2.71 -12.95 3.44
N PHE A 49 -3.80 -13.70 3.33
CA PHE A 49 -5.08 -13.36 3.92
C PHE A 49 -5.53 -14.45 4.87
N LEU A 50 -5.75 -14.07 6.12
CA LEU A 50 -6.26 -14.95 7.17
C LEU A 50 -7.72 -14.63 7.43
N TYR A 51 -8.60 -15.60 7.24
CA TYR A 51 -10.03 -15.44 7.48
C TYR A 51 -10.65 -16.72 8.01
N SER A 52 -11.17 -16.66 9.23
CA SER A 52 -11.66 -17.84 9.95
C SER A 52 -12.93 -18.45 9.34
N LYS A 53 -13.73 -17.69 8.59
CA LYS A 53 -14.96 -18.23 7.96
C LYS A 53 -14.67 -19.21 6.83
N PHE A 54 -13.51 -19.12 6.19
CA PHE A 54 -13.07 -20.12 5.21
C PHE A 54 -13.11 -21.54 5.78
N LYS A 55 -12.77 -21.71 7.06
CA LYS A 55 -12.91 -23.01 7.73
C LYS A 55 -14.33 -23.54 7.73
N LYS A 56 -15.33 -22.66 7.93
CA LYS A 56 -16.76 -23.02 7.91
C LYS A 56 -17.25 -23.36 6.51
N GLU A 57 -16.59 -22.81 5.50
CA GLU A 57 -16.87 -23.02 4.08
C GLU A 57 -16.05 -24.20 3.49
N GLY A 58 -15.23 -24.88 4.30
CA GLY A 58 -14.41 -26.03 3.89
C GLY A 58 -13.06 -25.68 3.24
N TYR A 59 -12.67 -24.40 3.28
CA TYR A 59 -11.41 -23.90 2.73
C TYR A 59 -10.33 -23.71 3.80
N GLU A 60 -9.07 -23.62 3.35
CA GLU A 60 -7.95 -23.25 4.20
C GLU A 60 -8.11 -21.82 4.76
N PRO A 61 -8.01 -21.59 6.08
CA PRO A 61 -8.15 -20.25 6.66
C PRO A 61 -7.11 -19.24 6.19
N ARG A 62 -5.94 -19.73 5.74
CA ARG A 62 -4.88 -18.93 5.13
C ARG A 62 -4.93 -19.09 3.62
N GLN A 63 -5.15 -17.98 2.93
CA GLN A 63 -5.06 -17.89 1.48
C GLN A 63 -3.80 -17.09 1.11
N ILE A 64 -3.07 -17.56 0.10
CA ILE A 64 -1.85 -16.90 -0.40
C ILE A 64 -2.04 -16.62 -1.88
N TYR A 65 -1.78 -15.39 -2.28
CA TYR A 65 -1.75 -14.98 -3.67
C TYR A 65 -0.36 -14.42 -4.01
N MET A 66 0.24 -14.91 -5.08
CA MET A 66 1.52 -14.46 -5.60
C MET A 66 1.27 -13.60 -6.83
N PHE A 67 1.97 -12.47 -6.93
CA PHE A 67 1.94 -11.59 -8.10
C PHE A 67 3.17 -11.92 -8.95
N ASP A 68 2.96 -12.19 -10.24
CA ASP A 68 4.02 -12.41 -11.24
C ASP A 68 4.75 -11.09 -11.61
#